data_AF-A0A412IFQ9-F1
#
_entry.id   AF-A0A412IFQ9-F1
#
_cell.length_a   1.000
_cell.length_b   1.000
_cell.length_c   1.000
_cell.angle_alpha   90.00
_cell.angle_beta   90.00
_cell.angle_gamma   90.00
#
_symmetry.space_group_name_H-M   'P 1'
#
loop_
_entity.id
_entity.type
_entity.pdbx_description
1 polymer ?
#
loop_
_entity_poly.entity_id
_entity_poly.type
_entity_poly.pdbx_seq_one_letter_code
_entity_poly.pdbx_strand_id
1 'polypeptide(L)'
;MAQIKYSSIIPNDKPQWLLNVQQSVAAATGRMTLQGSERDFQNLQAFVNAEIAAQRSLGNIRAEKVKTEIRTDEGRTVLHIYRNYQLVQTYYIE
;
A
#
# COMPACT_ATOMS: atom_id res chain seq x y z
N MET A 1 9.71 -11.48 -13.60
CA MET A 1 9.88 -10.13 -13.01
C MET A 1 8.56 -9.81 -12.35
N ALA A 2 8.57 -9.52 -11.06
CA ALA A 2 7.33 -9.31 -10.34
C ALA A 2 6.83 -7.86 -10.50
N GLN A 3 5.52 -7.71 -10.58
CA GLN A 3 4.81 -6.44 -10.65
C GLN A 3 4.01 -6.23 -9.36
N ILE A 4 3.80 -4.96 -9.00
CA ILE A 4 2.92 -4.64 -7.89
C ILE A 4 1.47 -4.70 -8.36
N LYS A 5 0.69 -5.57 -7.73
CA LYS A 5 -0.76 -5.60 -7.86
C LYS A 5 -1.40 -5.12 -6.56
N TYR A 6 -2.65 -4.69 -6.64
CA TYR A 6 -3.41 -4.31 -5.46
C TYR A 6 -4.83 -4.85 -5.53
N SER A 7 -5.41 -5.10 -4.35
CA SER A 7 -6.83 -5.37 -4.16
C SER A 7 -7.36 -4.41 -3.10
N SER A 8 -8.57 -3.89 -3.27
CA SER A 8 -9.20 -3.00 -2.30
C SER A 8 -10.54 -3.58 -1.88
N ILE A 9 -10.81 -3.59 -0.59
CA ILE A 9 -12.05 -4.09 -0.01
C ILE A 9 -13.19 -3.08 -0.21
N ILE A 10 -12.85 -1.81 -0.45
CA ILE A 10 -13.78 -0.70 -0.69
C ILE A 10 -13.60 -0.11 -2.09
N PRO A 11 -13.83 -0.89 -3.17
CA PRO A 11 -13.51 -0.44 -4.53
C PRO A 11 -14.35 0.78 -4.95
N ASN A 12 -15.60 0.89 -4.51
CA ASN A 12 -16.53 1.95 -4.89
C ASN A 12 -16.53 3.17 -3.94
N ASP A 13 -15.93 3.05 -2.76
CA ASP A 13 -15.90 4.11 -1.73
C ASP A 13 -14.46 4.40 -1.29
N LYS A 14 -13.54 4.33 -2.26
CA LYS A 14 -12.13 4.52 -1.99
C LYS A 14 -11.88 6.00 -1.68
N PRO A 15 -11.33 6.35 -0.51
CA PRO A 15 -11.05 7.74 -0.19
C PRO A 15 -9.93 8.29 -1.09
N GLN A 16 -10.00 9.58 -1.43
CA GLN A 16 -9.07 10.21 -2.37
C GLN A 16 -7.60 10.04 -1.98
N TRP A 17 -7.27 10.09 -0.69
CA TRP A 17 -5.89 9.88 -0.22
C TRP A 17 -5.35 8.49 -0.60
N LEU A 18 -6.21 7.46 -0.61
CA LEU A 18 -5.82 6.09 -0.94
C LEU A 18 -5.63 5.93 -2.46
N LEU A 19 -6.43 6.64 -3.27
CA LEU A 19 -6.20 6.75 -4.72
C LEU A 19 -4.85 7.43 -5.02
N ASN A 20 -4.53 8.51 -4.31
CA ASN A 20 -3.26 9.21 -4.48
C ASN A 20 -2.07 8.29 -4.15
N VAL A 21 -2.13 7.58 -3.01
CA VAL A 21 -1.10 6.58 -2.63
C VAL A 21 -0.96 5.52 -3.71
N GLN A 22 -2.07 5.01 -4.26
CA GLN A 22 -2.05 3.99 -5.31
C GLN A 22 -1.39 4.51 -6.60
N GLN A 23 -1.68 5.75 -7.00
CA GLN A 23 -1.05 6.38 -8.15
C GLN A 23 0.46 6.58 -7.94
N SER A 24 0.87 7.04 -6.75
CA SER A 24 2.28 7.17 -6.38
C SER A 24 3.01 5.82 -6.45
N VAL A 25 2.40 4.76 -5.91
CA VAL A 25 2.97 3.40 -5.97
C VAL A 25 3.11 2.93 -7.42
N ALA A 26 2.08 3.09 -8.25
CA ALA A 26 2.12 2.71 -9.66
C ALA A 26 3.19 3.48 -10.44
N ALA A 27 3.32 4.79 -10.19
CA ALA A 27 4.33 5.64 -10.82
C ALA A 27 5.76 5.25 -10.41
N ALA A 28 5.98 4.97 -9.12
CA ALA A 28 7.29 4.58 -8.60
C ALA A 28 7.72 3.18 -9.08
N THR A 29 6.77 2.25 -9.17
CA THR A 29 7.09 0.82 -9.37
C THR A 29 6.89 0.34 -10.81
N GLY A 30 6.26 1.14 -11.67
CA GLY A 30 6.06 0.80 -13.08
C GLY A 30 7.35 0.61 -13.89
N ARG A 31 8.52 0.98 -13.34
CA ARG A 31 9.85 0.76 -13.94
C ARG A 31 10.78 -0.09 -13.06
N MET A 32 10.32 -0.56 -11.91
CA MET A 32 11.14 -1.34 -10.98
C MET A 32 11.08 -2.83 -11.32
N THR A 33 12.23 -3.50 -11.26
CA THR A 33 12.30 -4.95 -11.35
C THR A 33 12.24 -5.53 -9.95
N LEU A 34 11.08 -6.03 -9.54
CA LEU A 34 10.89 -6.65 -8.22
C LEU A 34 11.14 -8.15 -8.29
N GLN A 35 11.67 -8.70 -7.20
CA GLN A 35 11.94 -10.13 -7.05
C GLN A 35 10.90 -10.81 -6.14
N GLY A 36 10.03 -10.04 -5.48
CA GLY A 36 9.09 -10.56 -4.48
C GLY A 36 9.78 -10.93 -3.17
N SER A 37 10.99 -10.40 -2.94
CA SER A 37 11.75 -10.63 -1.72
C SER A 37 11.17 -9.85 -0.54
N GLU A 38 11.45 -10.28 0.68
CA GLU A 38 11.07 -9.53 1.89
C GLU A 38 11.56 -8.08 1.86
N ARG A 39 12.75 -7.85 1.29
CA ARG A 39 13.31 -6.51 1.09
C ARG A 39 12.45 -5.66 0.16
N ASP A 40 11.88 -6.23 -0.89
CA ASP A 40 10.98 -5.51 -1.80
C ASP A 40 9.70 -5.07 -1.06
N PHE A 41 9.15 -5.94 -0.20
CA PHE A 41 8.00 -5.60 0.63
C PHE A 41 8.33 -4.53 1.68
N GLN A 42 9.50 -4.60 2.32
CA GLN A 42 9.96 -3.57 3.27
C GLN A 42 10.14 -2.20 2.58
N ASN A 43 10.75 -2.17 1.39
CA ASN A 43 10.89 -0.96 0.59
C ASN A 43 9.52 -0.40 0.20
N LEU A 44 8.61 -1.26 -0.26
CA LEU A 44 7.24 -0.88 -0.60
C LEU A 44 6.50 -0.32 0.61
N GLN A 45 6.62 -0.98 1.78
CA GLN A 45 6.00 -0.52 3.01
C GLN A 45 6.53 0.86 3.43
N ALA A 46 7.85 1.07 3.37
CA ALA A 46 8.47 2.36 3.67
C ALA A 46 7.95 3.46 2.74
N PHE A 47 7.88 3.19 1.44
CA PHE A 47 7.33 4.12 0.45
C PHE A 47 5.85 4.44 0.72
N VAL A 48 5.02 3.43 0.93
CA VAL A 48 3.59 3.61 1.24
C VAL A 48 3.39 4.41 2.53
N ASN A 49 4.20 4.15 3.57
CA ASN A 49 4.14 4.91 4.81
C ASN A 49 4.50 6.40 4.60
N ALA A 50 5.52 6.68 3.78
CA ALA A 50 5.90 8.05 3.45
C ALA A 50 4.77 8.78 2.69
N GLU A 51 4.14 8.12 1.71
CA GLU A 51 3.01 8.67 0.97
C GLU A 51 1.80 8.93 1.88
N ILE A 52 1.48 7.99 2.78
CA ILE A 52 0.42 8.18 3.79
C ILE A 52 0.74 9.37 4.69
N ALA A 53 1.99 9.51 5.14
CA ALA A 53 2.42 10.64 5.96
C ALA A 53 2.27 11.98 5.20
N ALA A 54 2.65 12.01 3.92
CA ALA A 54 2.47 13.18 3.06
C ALA A 54 0.99 13.55 2.88
N GLN A 55 0.13 12.58 2.56
CA GLN A 55 -1.32 12.80 2.46
C GLN A 55 -1.93 13.29 3.78
N ARG A 56 -1.40 12.82 4.92
CA ARG A 56 -1.82 13.28 6.25
C ARG A 56 -1.40 14.72 6.51
N SER A 57 -0.16 15.08 6.16
CA SER A 57 0.34 16.45 6.26
C SER A 57 -0.45 17.44 5.40
N LEU A 58 -0.98 16.99 4.27
CA LEU A 58 -1.85 17.79 3.39
C LEU A 58 -3.30 17.88 3.89
N GLY A 59 -3.66 17.21 4.99
CA GLY A 59 -5.03 17.21 5.53
C GLY A 59 -6.01 16.27 4.81
N ASN A 60 -5.53 15.43 3.88
CA ASN A 60 -6.37 14.50 3.11
C ASN A 60 -6.82 13.28 3.92
N ILE A 61 -6.15 12.98 5.04
CA ILE A 61 -6.46 11.86 5.93
C ILE A 61 -7.06 12.38 7.23
N ARG A 62 -8.39 12.26 7.36
CA ARG A 62 -9.13 12.54 8.61
C ARG A 62 -9.23 11.32 9.53
N ALA A 63 -8.85 10.14 9.05
CA ALA A 63 -8.86 8.93 9.87
C ALA A 63 -7.87 9.06 11.04
N GLU A 64 -8.27 8.57 12.21
CA GLU A 64 -7.45 8.59 13.41
C GLU A 64 -6.23 7.69 13.25
N LYS A 65 -6.43 6.50 12.66
CA LYS A 65 -5.37 5.51 12.49
C LYS A 65 -5.32 5.02 11.06
N VAL A 66 -4.18 5.21 10.41
CA VAL A 66 -3.82 4.54 9.17
C VAL A 66 -2.51 3.80 9.43
N LYS A 67 -2.49 2.49 9.25
CA LYS A 67 -1.30 1.65 9.47
C LYS A 67 -1.05 0.74 8.28
N THR A 68 0.21 0.38 8.09
CA THR A 68 0.62 -0.64 7.13
C THR A 68 1.19 -1.85 7.87
N GLU A 69 0.98 -3.04 7.33
CA GLU A 69 1.46 -4.29 7.95
C GLU A 69 1.86 -5.27 6.86
N ILE A 70 3.10 -5.77 6.91
CA ILE A 70 3.53 -6.88 6.07
C ILE A 70 3.04 -8.17 6.74
N ARG A 71 2.33 -8.99 5.98
CA ARG A 71 1.78 -10.27 6.42
C ARG A 71 2.29 -11.34 5.48
N THR A 72 2.78 -12.44 6.03
CA THR A 72 3.11 -13.64 5.27
C THR A 72 2.19 -14.76 5.73
N ASP A 73 1.34 -15.24 4.82
CA ASP A 73 0.37 -16.29 5.08
C ASP A 73 0.46 -17.34 3.98
N GLU A 74 0.55 -18.62 4.35
CA GLU A 74 0.64 -19.76 3.42
C GLU A 74 1.69 -19.60 2.30
N GLY A 75 2.83 -18.97 2.61
CA GLY A 75 3.93 -18.75 1.64
C GLY A 75 3.73 -17.54 0.71
N ARG A 76 2.69 -16.74 0.91
CA ARG A 76 2.48 -15.47 0.22
C ARG A 76 2.68 -14.29 1.16
N THR A 77 3.62 -13.43 0.80
CA THR A 77 3.84 -12.15 1.48
C THR A 77 2.97 -11.08 0.82
N VAL A 78 2.29 -10.29 1.63
CA VAL A 78 1.42 -9.18 1.20
C VAL A 78 1.62 -7.98 2.11
N LEU A 79 1.33 -6.79 1.58
CA LEU A 79 1.31 -5.56 2.36
C LEU A 79 -0.12 -5.07 2.54
N HIS A 80 -0.60 -5.06 3.78
CA HIS A 80 -1.92 -4.55 4.15
C HIS A 80 -1.88 -3.07 4.53
N ILE A 81 -2.91 -2.33 4.14
CA ILE A 81 -3.23 -0.99 4.61
C ILE A 81 -4.53 -1.05 5.40
N TYR A 82 -4.48 -0.60 6.66
CA TYR A 82 -5.65 -0.48 7.51
C TYR A 82 -6.00 0.98 7.74
N ARG A 83 -7.30 1.28 7.75
CA ARG A 83 -7.89 2.56 8.18
C ARG A 83 -8.83 2.28 9.33
N ASN A 84 -8.60 2.88 10.51
CA ASN A 84 -9.39 2.66 11.72
C ASN A 84 -9.66 1.16 11.97
N TYR A 85 -8.61 0.34 11.93
CA TYR A 85 -8.65 -1.12 12.10
C TYR A 85 -9.28 -1.94 10.96
N GLN A 86 -9.89 -1.29 9.96
CA GLN A 86 -10.44 -1.99 8.80
C GLN A 86 -9.40 -2.09 7.69
N LEU A 87 -9.22 -3.29 7.13
CA LEU A 87 -8.40 -3.49 5.95
C LEU A 87 -9.06 -2.78 4.75
N VAL A 88 -8.34 -1.86 4.11
CA VAL A 88 -8.87 -1.09 2.97
C VAL A 88 -8.17 -1.42 1.66
N GLN A 89 -6.90 -1.84 1.72
CA GLN A 89 -6.12 -2.21 0.55
C GLN A 89 -5.02 -3.20 0.89
N THR A 90 -4.77 -4.12 -0.04
CA THR A 90 -3.70 -5.11 0.00
C THR A 90 -2.85 -4.94 -1.25
N TYR A 91 -1.53 -4.92 -1.10
CA TYR A 91 -0.56 -4.98 -2.18
C TYR A 91 0.10 -6.35 -2.25
N TYR A 92 0.36 -6.80 -3.47
CA TYR A 92 1.02 -8.05 -3.84
C TYR A 92 2.21 -7.74 -4.74
N ILE A 93 3.26 -8.55 -4.67
CA ILE A 93 4.39 -8.50 -5.61
C ILE A 93 4.41 -9.84 -6.33
N GLU A 94 3.96 -9.86 -7.59
CA GLU A 94 3.75 -11.08 -8.41
C GLU A 94 4.33 -10.96 -9.82
#